data_AF-A0A519LN98-F1
#
_entry.id   AF-A0A519LN98-F1
#
_cell.length_a   1.000
_cell.length_b   1.000
_cell.length_c   1.000
_cell.angle_alpha   90.00
_cell.angle_beta   90.00
_cell.angle_gamma   90.00
#
_symmetry.space_group_name_H-M   'P 1'
#
loop_
_entity.id
_entity.type
_entity.pdbx_description
1 polymer ?
#
loop_
_entity_poly.entity_id
_entity_poly.type
_entity_poly.pdbx_seq_one_letter_code
_entity_poly.pdbx_strand_id
1 'polypeptide(L)'
;WVQAVRRGVAEIAGADANIGLVGHFKDATSSYLSAFPGWQLIHVERQGRIDATAIRDAYFGATPAMVQAALAPLAAEIPPSTLTALERFAHTPHYPALQEEWRMLRRYREAWSAAPYPPVFVTVDAVLRCQDHVLLIRRAHAPGKGQLAVPGGFIEQRETVWQSCLRELVEETHCDLPEATMRAALQSVAVFDHPDRSQRGRTLTHAHYFDLGNAAFPKVQADDDALQVQWTPLSELAGMEEEFFEDHFHMLDHFLGLTDLNEPSRSLA
;
A
#
# COMPACT_ATOMS: atom_id res chain seq x y z
N TRP A 1 7.46 8.30 8.61
CA TRP A 1 7.70 9.30 7.54
C TRP A 1 8.38 10.60 7.99
N VAL A 2 7.75 11.48 8.80
CA VAL A 2 8.32 12.81 9.17
C VAL A 2 9.76 12.73 9.68
N GLN A 3 10.06 11.78 10.56
CA GLN A 3 11.40 11.58 11.09
C GLN A 3 12.40 11.17 10.00
N ALA A 4 12.01 10.34 9.04
CA ALA A 4 12.86 9.96 7.91
C ALA A 4 13.21 11.17 7.04
N VAL A 5 12.23 12.04 6.74
CA VAL A 5 12.48 13.29 6.01
C VAL A 5 13.43 14.21 6.78
N ARG A 6 13.22 14.38 8.09
CA ARG A 6 14.12 15.19 8.93
C ARG A 6 15.54 14.64 8.96
N ARG A 7 15.71 13.32 9.09
CA ARG A 7 17.04 12.67 9.04
C ARG A 7 17.72 12.92 7.70
N GLY A 8 17.04 12.64 6.58
CA GLY A 8 17.60 12.84 5.24
C GLY A 8 17.97 14.30 4.95
N VAL A 9 17.18 15.27 5.43
CA VAL A 9 17.57 16.68 5.33
C VAL A 9 18.76 17.00 6.22
N ALA A 10 18.84 16.47 7.45
CA ALA A 10 19.97 16.71 8.36
C ALA A 10 21.30 16.09 7.87
N GLU A 11 21.26 15.04 7.07
CA GLU A 11 22.46 14.46 6.44
C GLU A 11 23.11 15.38 5.40
N ILE A 12 22.31 16.25 4.77
CA ILE A 12 22.74 17.15 3.69
C ILE A 12 22.92 18.57 4.21
N ALA A 13 22.04 19.01 5.12
CA ALA A 13 22.03 20.34 5.67
C ALA A 13 23.04 20.46 6.82
N GLY A 14 23.84 21.53 6.82
CA GLY A 14 24.72 21.84 7.95
C GLY A 14 23.92 22.12 9.23
N ALA A 15 24.55 21.97 10.40
CA ALA A 15 23.90 22.11 11.71
C ALA A 15 23.18 23.46 11.91
N ASP A 16 23.66 24.54 11.27
CA ASP A 16 23.10 25.89 11.34
C ASP A 16 22.27 26.28 10.11
N ALA A 17 21.86 25.31 9.29
CA ALA A 17 21.10 25.60 8.08
C ALA A 17 19.67 26.08 8.40
N ASN A 18 19.27 27.18 7.75
CA ASN A 18 17.89 27.63 7.76
C ASN A 18 17.07 26.79 6.76
N ILE A 19 16.18 25.94 7.26
CA ILE A 19 15.39 25.02 6.44
C ILE A 19 14.01 25.61 6.18
N GLY A 20 13.71 25.81 4.90
CA GLY A 20 12.39 26.19 4.41
C GLY A 20 11.68 25.00 3.75
N LEU A 21 10.43 24.75 4.13
CA LEU A 21 9.54 23.79 3.49
C LEU A 21 8.70 24.54 2.46
N VAL A 22 8.94 24.32 1.16
CA VAL A 22 8.16 24.96 0.10
C VAL A 22 7.01 24.03 -0.28
N GLY A 23 5.76 24.48 -0.19
CA GLY A 23 4.60 23.62 -0.42
C GLY A 23 3.31 24.37 -0.75
N HIS A 24 2.32 23.62 -1.22
CA HIS A 24 0.99 24.10 -1.58
C HIS A 24 -0.08 23.24 -0.89
N PHE A 25 -1.00 23.84 -0.13
CA PHE A 25 -2.14 23.11 0.42
C PHE A 25 -3.22 22.94 -0.65
N LYS A 26 -3.30 21.74 -1.22
CA LYS A 26 -4.27 21.43 -2.28
C LYS A 26 -5.61 20.93 -1.71
N ASP A 27 -5.54 19.99 -0.79
CA ASP A 27 -6.68 19.28 -0.18
C ASP A 27 -6.25 18.62 1.14
N ALA A 28 -7.09 17.74 1.70
CA ALA A 28 -6.84 17.05 2.97
C ALA A 28 -5.51 16.26 3.00
N THR A 29 -5.00 15.84 1.83
CA THR A 29 -3.72 15.12 1.70
C THR A 29 -2.50 16.02 1.94
N SER A 30 -2.65 17.34 2.02
CA SER A 30 -1.56 18.29 2.24
C SER A 30 -1.29 18.62 3.72
N SER A 31 -2.03 18.00 4.65
CA SER A 31 -1.94 18.27 6.09
C SER A 31 -0.56 18.00 6.69
N TYR A 32 0.23 17.09 6.10
CA TYR A 32 1.59 16.76 6.53
C TYR A 32 2.56 17.95 6.52
N LEU A 33 2.30 19.01 5.74
CA LEU A 33 3.15 20.21 5.71
C LEU A 33 3.23 20.91 7.08
N SER A 34 2.25 20.66 7.97
CA SER A 34 2.26 21.15 9.34
C SER A 34 3.13 20.34 10.31
N ALA A 35 3.59 19.15 9.90
CA ALA A 35 4.27 18.19 10.77
C ALA A 35 5.79 18.45 10.94
N PHE A 36 6.30 19.59 10.47
CA PHE A 36 7.73 19.95 10.50
C PHE A 36 8.01 21.15 11.41
N PRO A 37 7.91 21.00 12.75
CA PRO A 37 8.22 22.10 13.66
C PRO A 37 9.68 22.50 13.54
N GLY A 38 9.90 23.82 13.42
CA GLY A 38 11.20 24.46 13.25
C GLY A 38 11.58 24.76 11.80
N TRP A 39 10.85 24.25 10.80
CA TRP A 39 11.06 24.60 9.40
C TRP A 39 10.10 25.72 8.98
N GLN A 40 10.59 26.71 8.25
CA GLN A 40 9.74 27.79 7.74
C GLN A 40 8.89 27.26 6.59
N LEU A 41 7.57 27.25 6.74
CA LEU A 41 6.67 26.93 5.63
C LEU A 41 6.56 28.12 4.67
N ILE A 42 7.03 27.93 3.43
CA ILE A 42 6.92 28.88 2.33
C ILE A 42 5.75 28.41 1.46
N HIS A 43 4.61 29.08 1.61
CA HIS A 43 3.40 28.75 0.87
C HIS A 43 3.52 29.23 -0.59
N VAL A 44 3.18 28.35 -1.53
CA VAL A 44 3.09 28.68 -2.95
C VAL A 44 1.65 28.54 -3.40
N GLU A 45 1.15 29.52 -4.13
CA GLU A 45 -0.16 29.43 -4.77
C GLU A 45 -0.17 28.38 -5.88
N ARG A 46 -1.37 27.88 -6.21
CA ARG A 46 -1.52 26.92 -7.31
C ARG A 46 -1.05 27.57 -8.61
N GLN A 47 -0.07 26.96 -9.26
CA GLN A 47 0.40 27.38 -10.57
C GLN A 47 -0.25 26.52 -11.67
N GLY A 48 -0.88 27.17 -12.64
CA GLY A 48 -1.51 26.50 -13.78
C GLY A 48 -2.75 25.67 -13.43
N ARG A 49 -3.18 24.84 -14.39
CA ARG A 49 -4.35 23.96 -14.25
C ARG A 49 -3.92 22.50 -13.99
N ILE A 50 -2.65 22.28 -13.66
CA ILE A 50 -2.03 20.97 -13.58
C ILE A 50 -2.87 20.08 -12.66
N ASP A 51 -3.29 18.95 -13.23
CA ASP A 51 -4.04 17.91 -12.54
C ASP A 51 -3.43 16.56 -12.91
N ALA A 52 -2.72 15.96 -11.94
CA ALA A 52 -2.06 14.67 -12.11
C ALA A 52 -3.06 13.55 -12.43
N THR A 53 -4.32 13.66 -11.97
CA THR A 53 -5.37 12.70 -12.31
C THR A 53 -5.77 12.83 -13.77
N ALA A 54 -5.98 14.06 -14.27
CA ALA A 54 -6.29 14.30 -15.68
C ALA A 54 -5.16 13.82 -16.61
N ILE A 55 -3.90 14.06 -16.23
CA ILE A 55 -2.74 13.58 -16.99
C ILE A 55 -2.70 12.05 -17.03
N ARG A 56 -2.85 11.38 -15.88
CA ARG A 56 -2.86 9.90 -15.82
C ARG A 56 -4.03 9.29 -16.59
N ASP A 57 -5.21 9.92 -16.54
CA ASP A 57 -6.38 9.46 -17.29
C ASP A 57 -6.19 9.57 -18.80
N ALA A 58 -5.64 10.69 -19.28
CA ALA A 58 -5.29 10.85 -20.69
C ALA A 58 -4.18 9.85 -21.10
N TYR A 59 -3.17 9.68 -20.26
CA TYR A 59 -2.04 8.79 -20.49
C TYR A 59 -2.49 7.33 -20.55
N PHE A 60 -2.96 6.75 -19.44
CA PHE A 60 -3.36 5.34 -19.39
C PHE A 60 -4.63 5.03 -20.19
N GLY A 61 -5.43 6.04 -20.57
CA GLY A 61 -6.51 5.88 -21.55
C GLY A 61 -6.03 5.59 -22.97
N ALA A 62 -4.76 5.86 -23.30
CA ALA A 62 -4.21 5.75 -24.64
C ALA A 62 -3.44 4.44 -24.88
N THR A 63 -3.43 3.95 -26.12
CA THR A 63 -2.43 2.96 -26.54
C THR A 63 -1.04 3.61 -26.58
N PRO A 64 0.07 2.85 -26.50
CA PRO A 64 1.41 3.42 -26.57
C PRO A 64 1.63 4.34 -27.78
N ALA A 65 1.09 3.95 -28.95
CA ALA A 65 1.18 4.75 -30.18
C ALA A 65 0.36 6.06 -30.15
N MET A 66 -0.61 6.18 -29.24
CA MET A 66 -1.50 7.34 -29.14
C MET A 66 -1.19 8.24 -27.95
N VAL A 67 -0.20 7.89 -27.10
CA VAL A 67 0.16 8.67 -25.90
C VAL A 67 0.45 10.13 -26.22
N GLN A 68 1.22 10.40 -27.27
CA GLN A 68 1.56 11.77 -27.66
C GLN A 68 0.32 12.58 -28.02
N ALA A 69 -0.59 11.99 -28.81
CA ALA A 69 -1.84 12.63 -29.19
C ALA A 69 -2.78 12.83 -27.99
N ALA A 70 -2.82 11.87 -27.07
CA ALA A 70 -3.65 11.94 -25.87
C ALA A 70 -3.16 13.01 -24.87
N LEU A 71 -1.85 13.20 -24.75
CA LEU A 71 -1.25 14.23 -23.89
C LEU A 71 -1.18 15.61 -24.54
N ALA A 72 -1.35 15.73 -25.86
CA ALA A 72 -1.24 17.02 -26.58
C ALA A 72 -2.07 18.17 -25.96
N PRO A 73 -3.32 17.96 -25.49
CA PRO A 73 -4.10 19.04 -24.85
C PRO A 73 -3.50 19.52 -23.52
N LEU A 74 -2.67 18.72 -22.87
CA LEU A 74 -2.05 18.98 -21.56
C LEU A 74 -0.55 19.30 -21.67
N ALA A 75 0.04 19.21 -22.87
CA ALA A 75 1.48 19.27 -23.09
C ALA A 75 2.10 20.61 -22.65
N ALA A 76 1.37 21.72 -22.75
CA ALA A 76 1.83 23.03 -22.30
C ALA A 76 2.07 23.11 -20.78
N GLU A 77 1.47 22.20 -20.01
CA GLU A 77 1.56 22.13 -18.55
C GLU A 77 2.57 21.09 -18.07
N ILE A 78 3.22 20.36 -18.98
CA ILE A 78 4.14 19.25 -18.68
C ILE A 78 5.53 19.61 -19.22
N PRO A 79 6.60 19.51 -18.41
CA PRO A 79 7.95 19.73 -18.91
C PRO A 79 8.27 18.84 -20.13
N PRO A 80 8.95 19.36 -21.18
CA PRO A 80 9.27 18.58 -22.37
C PRO A 80 10.04 17.28 -22.08
N SER A 81 10.97 17.33 -21.11
CA SER A 81 11.72 16.14 -20.67
C SER A 81 10.82 15.06 -20.06
N THR A 82 9.79 15.47 -19.31
CA THR A 82 8.78 14.58 -18.74
C THR A 82 7.91 13.97 -19.84
N LEU A 83 7.47 14.74 -20.85
CA LEU A 83 6.73 14.20 -21.99
C LEU A 83 7.54 13.11 -22.72
N THR A 84 8.82 13.36 -23.01
CA THR A 84 9.70 12.37 -23.63
C THR A 84 9.87 11.12 -22.76
N ALA A 85 9.96 11.29 -21.43
CA ALA A 85 10.05 10.15 -20.51
C ALA A 85 8.76 9.31 -20.51
N LEU A 86 7.59 9.96 -20.52
CA LEU A 86 6.28 9.30 -20.59
C LEU A 86 6.10 8.56 -21.93
N GLU A 87 6.49 9.16 -23.04
CA GLU A 87 6.46 8.49 -24.35
C GLU A 87 7.34 7.23 -24.35
N ARG A 88 8.57 7.33 -23.81
CA ARG A 88 9.47 6.17 -23.70
C ARG A 88 8.92 5.09 -22.78
N PHE A 89 8.39 5.47 -21.62
CA PHE A 89 7.84 4.54 -20.64
C PHE A 89 6.66 3.75 -21.21
N ALA A 90 5.85 4.36 -22.08
CA ALA A 90 4.71 3.72 -22.72
C ALA A 90 5.08 2.49 -23.57
N HIS A 91 6.34 2.39 -24.00
CA HIS A 91 6.87 1.26 -24.76
C HIS A 91 7.54 0.18 -23.89
N THR A 92 7.50 0.32 -22.56
CA THR A 92 8.00 -0.71 -21.63
C THR A 92 6.90 -1.72 -21.28
N PRO A 93 7.26 -2.92 -20.78
CA PRO A 93 6.27 -3.89 -20.28
C PRO A 93 5.46 -3.41 -19.07
N HIS A 94 5.94 -2.39 -18.35
CA HIS A 94 5.25 -1.86 -17.16
C HIS A 94 4.01 -1.03 -17.52
N TYR A 95 4.02 -0.35 -18.67
CA TYR A 95 2.89 0.46 -19.11
C TYR A 95 1.60 -0.34 -19.28
N PRO A 96 1.55 -1.46 -20.03
CA PRO A 96 0.32 -2.25 -20.15
C PRO A 96 -0.13 -2.84 -18.80
N ALA A 97 0.78 -3.16 -17.87
CA ALA A 97 0.42 -3.64 -16.54
C ALA A 97 -0.30 -2.55 -15.71
N LEU A 98 0.27 -1.33 -15.68
CA LEU A 98 -0.38 -0.18 -15.04
C LEU A 98 -1.70 0.20 -15.73
N GLN A 99 -1.78 0.02 -17.04
CA GLN A 99 -3.00 0.27 -17.80
C GLN A 99 -4.11 -0.73 -17.48
N GLU A 100 -3.77 -2.02 -17.30
CA GLU A 100 -4.71 -3.05 -16.84
C GLU A 100 -5.31 -2.68 -15.48
N GLU A 101 -4.46 -2.30 -14.53
CA GLU A 101 -4.87 -1.86 -13.20
C GLU A 101 -5.73 -0.59 -13.25
N TRP A 102 -5.31 0.43 -14.01
CA TRP A 102 -6.08 1.67 -14.21
C TRP A 102 -7.48 1.39 -14.78
N ARG A 103 -7.60 0.49 -15.77
CA ARG A 103 -8.90 0.08 -16.33
C ARG A 103 -9.75 -0.65 -15.32
N MET A 104 -9.15 -1.55 -14.53
CA MET A 104 -9.85 -2.27 -13.47
C MET A 104 -10.42 -1.30 -12.44
N LEU A 105 -9.60 -0.40 -11.91
CA LEU A 105 -10.00 0.58 -10.90
C LEU A 105 -11.13 1.49 -11.38
N ARG A 106 -11.09 1.92 -12.65
CA ARG A 106 -12.17 2.71 -13.25
C ARG A 106 -13.48 1.93 -13.35
N ARG A 107 -13.44 0.69 -13.87
CA ARG A 107 -14.62 -0.18 -13.92
C ARG A 107 -15.18 -0.46 -12.53
N TYR A 108 -14.31 -0.66 -11.54
CA TYR A 108 -14.69 -0.87 -10.16
C TYR A 108 -15.45 0.34 -9.61
N ARG A 109 -14.92 1.57 -9.78
CA ARG A 109 -15.60 2.80 -9.36
C ARG A 109 -16.93 3.03 -10.11
N GLU A 110 -16.95 2.74 -11.41
CA GLU A 110 -18.16 2.86 -12.24
C GLU A 110 -19.28 1.92 -11.77
N ALA A 111 -18.95 0.69 -11.36
CA ALA A 111 -19.91 -0.27 -10.82
C ALA A 111 -20.63 0.23 -9.56
N TRP A 112 -19.99 1.13 -8.79
CA TRP A 112 -20.56 1.75 -7.60
C TRP A 112 -21.20 3.12 -7.84
N SER A 113 -21.18 3.63 -9.08
CA SER A 113 -21.63 5.01 -9.40
C SER A 113 -23.12 5.27 -9.12
N ALA A 114 -23.94 4.22 -9.13
CA ALA A 114 -25.37 4.30 -8.86
C ALA A 114 -25.74 4.09 -7.38
N ALA A 115 -24.77 3.87 -6.49
CA ALA A 115 -25.03 3.72 -5.07
C ALA A 115 -25.57 5.04 -4.47
N PRO A 116 -26.51 5.00 -3.51
CA PRO A 116 -27.09 6.21 -2.92
C PRO A 116 -26.09 7.02 -2.09
N TYR A 117 -25.00 6.39 -1.63
CA TYR A 117 -23.91 7.01 -0.90
C TYR A 117 -22.58 6.40 -1.38
N PRO A 118 -21.45 7.15 -1.30
CA PRO A 118 -20.14 6.58 -1.59
C PRO A 118 -19.88 5.33 -0.74
N PRO A 119 -19.47 4.21 -1.35
CA PRO A 119 -19.28 2.96 -0.63
C PRO A 119 -18.08 3.04 0.33
N VAL A 120 -18.20 2.34 1.45
CA VAL A 120 -17.10 2.03 2.36
C VAL A 120 -16.91 0.53 2.33
N PHE A 121 -15.71 0.10 1.96
CA PHE A 121 -15.32 -1.29 1.86
C PHE A 121 -14.70 -1.77 3.16
N VAL A 122 -14.99 -3.01 3.54
CA VAL A 122 -14.44 -3.64 4.74
C VAL A 122 -13.77 -4.95 4.35
N THR A 123 -12.50 -5.08 4.71
CA THR A 123 -11.69 -6.27 4.50
C THR A 123 -11.13 -6.78 5.84
N VAL A 124 -10.53 -7.96 5.80
CA VAL A 124 -9.82 -8.61 6.89
C VAL A 124 -8.48 -9.10 6.38
N ASP A 125 -7.48 -9.10 7.26
CA ASP A 125 -6.12 -9.53 6.94
C ASP A 125 -5.57 -10.39 8.09
N ALA A 126 -4.86 -11.46 7.76
CA ALA A 126 -4.26 -12.39 8.71
C ALA A 126 -2.73 -12.24 8.73
N VAL A 127 -2.19 -11.57 9.74
CA VAL A 127 -0.75 -11.56 10.00
C VAL A 127 -0.40 -12.80 10.79
N LEU A 128 0.00 -13.87 10.11
CA LEU A 128 0.36 -15.14 10.75
C LEU A 128 1.87 -15.29 10.87
N ARG A 129 2.37 -15.22 12.10
CA ARG A 129 3.77 -15.50 12.45
C ARG A 129 3.93 -16.94 12.93
N CYS A 130 5.00 -17.58 12.49
CA CYS A 130 5.47 -18.85 13.03
C CYS A 130 6.99 -18.81 13.07
N GLN A 131 7.58 -19.07 14.24
CA GLN A 131 9.00 -18.86 14.50
C GLN A 131 9.38 -17.42 14.09
N ASP A 132 10.52 -17.22 13.41
CA ASP A 132 10.93 -15.91 12.89
C ASP A 132 10.53 -15.71 11.41
N HIS A 133 9.34 -16.19 11.03
CA HIS A 133 8.78 -15.97 9.69
C HIS A 133 7.33 -15.49 9.76
N VAL A 134 6.90 -14.79 8.71
CA VAL A 134 5.50 -14.42 8.47
C VAL A 134 5.00 -15.05 7.18
N LEU A 135 3.74 -15.49 7.18
CA LEU A 135 3.09 -16.03 5.99
C LEU A 135 2.69 -14.89 5.04
N LEU A 136 3.19 -14.93 3.81
CA LEU A 136 2.87 -13.97 2.76
C LEU A 136 2.37 -14.67 1.50
N ILE A 137 1.52 -13.97 0.76
CA ILE A 137 1.08 -14.34 -0.58
C ILE A 137 1.62 -13.36 -1.62
N ARG A 138 1.66 -13.81 -2.87
CA ARG A 138 1.86 -12.94 -4.04
C ARG A 138 0.55 -12.83 -4.82
N ARG A 139 0.00 -11.62 -4.91
CA ARG A 139 -1.34 -11.38 -5.48
C ARG A 139 -1.40 -11.78 -6.97
N ALA A 140 -2.42 -12.55 -7.36
CA ALA A 140 -2.61 -12.97 -8.76
C ALA A 140 -3.32 -11.94 -9.64
N HIS A 141 -4.10 -11.06 -9.02
CA HIS A 141 -5.01 -10.15 -9.71
C HIS A 141 -4.76 -8.69 -9.34
N ALA A 142 -5.15 -7.80 -10.26
CA ALA A 142 -5.17 -6.37 -9.98
C ALA A 142 -6.23 -6.06 -8.89
N PRO A 143 -6.01 -5.03 -8.04
CA PRO A 143 -4.84 -4.18 -8.02
C PRO A 143 -3.68 -4.86 -7.28
N GLY A 144 -2.46 -4.42 -7.55
CA GLY A 144 -1.24 -4.94 -6.94
C GLY A 144 -0.82 -6.32 -7.42
N LYS A 145 -1.13 -6.66 -8.67
CA LYS A 145 -0.75 -7.95 -9.25
C LYS A 145 0.77 -8.14 -9.15
N GLY A 146 1.20 -9.27 -8.57
CA GLY A 146 2.60 -9.60 -8.36
C GLY A 146 3.22 -9.00 -7.10
N GLN A 147 2.52 -8.13 -6.37
CA GLN A 147 2.99 -7.60 -5.09
C GLN A 147 2.78 -8.60 -3.95
N LEU A 148 3.57 -8.45 -2.90
CA LEU A 148 3.43 -9.20 -1.66
C LEU A 148 2.29 -8.65 -0.81
N ALA A 149 1.54 -9.53 -0.18
CA ALA A 149 0.50 -9.17 0.77
C ALA A 149 0.43 -10.20 1.90
N VAL A 150 -0.19 -9.82 3.00
CA VAL A 150 -0.66 -10.80 3.98
C VAL A 150 -1.98 -11.39 3.48
N PRO A 151 -2.32 -12.64 3.83
CA PRO A 151 -3.57 -13.25 3.38
C PRO A 151 -4.78 -12.46 3.86
N GLY A 152 -5.72 -12.17 2.97
CA GLY A 152 -6.84 -11.30 3.30
C GLY A 152 -7.75 -10.92 2.15
N GLY A 153 -8.97 -10.52 2.49
CA GLY A 153 -10.00 -10.25 1.51
C GLY A 153 -11.24 -9.59 2.12
N PHE A 154 -12.34 -9.59 1.37
CA PHE A 154 -13.57 -8.94 1.79
C PHE A 154 -14.31 -9.76 2.84
N ILE A 155 -14.99 -9.08 3.75
CA ILE A 155 -15.95 -9.75 4.62
C ILE A 155 -17.19 -10.18 3.84
N GLU A 156 -17.81 -11.28 4.27
CA GLU A 156 -19.11 -11.72 3.76
C GLU A 156 -20.25 -11.21 4.62
N GLN A 157 -21.44 -11.10 4.03
CA GLN A 157 -22.62 -10.46 4.66
C GLN A 157 -23.09 -11.15 5.94
N ARG A 158 -22.75 -12.43 6.14
CA ARG A 158 -23.21 -13.26 7.27
C ARG A 158 -22.05 -13.83 8.09
N GLU A 159 -20.87 -13.22 7.98
CA GLU A 159 -19.68 -13.60 8.72
C GLU A 159 -19.28 -12.49 9.70
N THR A 160 -18.72 -12.90 10.83
CA THR A 160 -17.96 -12.00 11.69
C THR A 160 -16.59 -11.72 11.09
N VAL A 161 -15.94 -10.62 11.47
CA VAL A 161 -14.56 -10.32 11.06
C VAL A 161 -13.57 -11.44 11.39
N TRP A 162 -13.80 -12.16 12.50
CA TRP A 162 -13.03 -13.34 12.88
C TRP A 162 -13.22 -14.48 11.88
N GLN A 163 -14.47 -14.80 11.54
CA GLN A 163 -14.79 -15.86 10.58
C GLN A 163 -14.24 -15.55 9.20
N SER A 164 -14.42 -14.33 8.70
CA SER A 164 -13.86 -13.92 7.42
C SER A 164 -12.33 -13.98 7.43
N CYS A 165 -11.67 -13.55 8.51
CA CYS A 165 -10.21 -13.61 8.59
C CYS A 165 -9.67 -15.05 8.51
N LEU A 166 -10.34 -16.01 9.17
CA LEU A 166 -9.95 -17.41 9.08
C LEU A 166 -10.29 -18.02 7.72
N ARG A 167 -11.43 -17.66 7.12
CA ARG A 167 -11.81 -18.10 5.77
C ARG A 167 -10.78 -17.66 4.73
N GLU A 168 -10.47 -16.36 4.68
CA GLU A 168 -9.50 -15.80 3.73
C GLU A 168 -8.10 -16.43 3.90
N LEU A 169 -7.66 -16.65 5.15
CA LEU A 169 -6.41 -17.36 5.41
C LEU A 169 -6.42 -18.77 4.79
N VAL A 170 -7.52 -19.52 4.93
CA VAL A 170 -7.63 -20.87 4.34
C VAL A 170 -7.73 -20.81 2.82
N GLU A 171 -8.56 -19.93 2.26
CA GLU A 171 -8.78 -19.81 0.82
C GLU A 171 -7.48 -19.46 0.09
N GLU A 172 -6.69 -18.50 0.57
CA GLU A 172 -5.50 -18.07 -0.18
C GLU A 172 -4.25 -18.94 0.09
N THR A 173 -4.22 -19.68 1.20
CA THR A 173 -2.99 -20.35 1.67
C THR A 173 -3.13 -21.82 2.04
N HIS A 174 -4.35 -22.36 2.06
CA HIS A 174 -4.68 -23.69 2.59
C HIS A 174 -4.22 -23.91 4.04
N CYS A 175 -3.95 -22.84 4.79
CA CYS A 175 -3.54 -22.92 6.19
C CYS A 175 -4.75 -23.13 7.11
N ASP A 176 -5.29 -24.35 7.10
CA ASP A 176 -6.42 -24.76 7.94
C ASP A 176 -5.93 -25.28 9.30
N LEU A 177 -5.83 -24.38 10.27
CA LEU A 177 -5.50 -24.69 11.65
C LEU A 177 -6.78 -24.78 12.50
N PRO A 178 -6.84 -25.69 13.49
CA PRO A 178 -7.98 -25.77 14.38
C PRO A 178 -8.29 -24.42 15.03
N GLU A 179 -9.57 -24.06 15.12
CA GLU A 179 -9.98 -22.75 15.66
C GLU A 179 -9.44 -22.50 17.07
N ALA A 180 -9.36 -23.53 17.92
CA ALA A 180 -8.77 -23.43 19.25
C ALA A 180 -7.28 -22.99 19.21
N THR A 181 -6.53 -23.47 18.21
CA THR A 181 -5.14 -23.06 17.96
C THR A 181 -5.09 -21.59 17.53
N MET A 182 -5.95 -21.18 16.59
CA MET A 182 -6.00 -19.79 16.13
C MET A 182 -6.39 -18.83 17.26
N ARG A 183 -7.33 -19.22 18.12
CA ARG A 183 -7.71 -18.42 19.30
C ARG A 183 -6.57 -18.29 20.31
N ALA A 184 -5.80 -19.36 20.53
CA ALA A 184 -4.64 -19.33 21.41
C ALA A 184 -3.48 -18.50 20.82
N ALA A 185 -3.35 -18.47 19.49
CA ALA A 185 -2.32 -17.72 18.78
C ALA A 185 -2.64 -16.23 18.63
N LEU A 186 -3.92 -15.83 18.70
CA LEU A 186 -4.32 -14.43 18.54
C LEU A 186 -3.67 -13.54 19.61
N GLN A 187 -2.88 -12.57 19.17
CA GLN A 187 -2.20 -11.61 20.04
C GLN A 187 -2.96 -10.27 20.10
N SER A 188 -3.38 -9.77 18.94
CA SER A 188 -4.05 -8.47 18.83
C SER A 188 -4.82 -8.32 17.52
N VAL A 189 -5.74 -7.36 17.50
CA VAL A 189 -6.44 -6.93 16.29
C VAL A 189 -6.31 -5.42 16.18
N ALA A 190 -5.98 -4.92 14.99
CA ALA A 190 -5.91 -3.49 14.70
C ALA A 190 -6.74 -3.16 13.46
N VAL A 191 -7.30 -1.95 13.44
CA VAL A 191 -8.01 -1.43 12.28
C VAL A 191 -7.09 -0.48 11.53
N PHE A 192 -6.91 -0.72 10.23
CA PHE A 192 -6.19 0.18 9.33
C PHE A 192 -7.21 0.92 8.48
N ASP A 193 -7.31 2.23 8.68
CA ASP A 193 -8.40 3.05 8.18
C ASP A 193 -7.94 4.34 7.47
N HIS A 194 -6.65 4.41 7.09
CA HIS A 194 -6.16 5.55 6.32
C HIS A 194 -7.03 5.74 5.05
N PRO A 195 -7.64 6.93 4.82
CA PRO A 195 -8.67 7.10 3.79
C PRO A 195 -8.26 6.66 2.39
N ASP A 196 -6.98 6.86 2.06
CA ASP A 196 -6.40 6.61 0.75
C ASP A 196 -5.53 5.35 0.71
N ARG A 197 -5.64 4.43 1.69
CA ARG A 197 -4.83 3.19 1.71
C ARG A 197 -5.04 2.32 0.48
N SER A 198 -6.23 2.37 -0.11
CA SER A 198 -6.64 1.57 -1.27
C SER A 198 -7.11 2.45 -2.41
N GLN A 199 -6.63 2.15 -3.62
CA GLN A 199 -7.05 2.88 -4.83
C GLN A 199 -8.47 2.49 -5.29
N ARG A 200 -9.02 1.38 -4.76
CA ARG A 200 -10.38 0.91 -5.09
C ARG A 200 -11.46 1.83 -4.51
N GLY A 201 -11.14 2.55 -3.44
CA GLY A 201 -12.03 3.45 -2.72
C GLY A 201 -11.73 3.40 -1.22
N ARG A 202 -12.62 3.95 -0.39
CA ARG A 202 -12.46 3.91 1.07
C ARG A 202 -12.55 2.47 1.56
N THR A 203 -11.40 1.84 1.80
CA THR A 203 -11.30 0.47 2.34
C THR A 203 -10.73 0.52 3.74
N LEU A 204 -11.43 -0.06 4.70
CA LEU A 204 -10.92 -0.33 6.05
C LEU A 204 -10.56 -1.81 6.11
N THR A 205 -9.48 -2.16 6.81
CA THR A 205 -9.18 -3.56 7.09
C THR A 205 -9.05 -3.84 8.58
N HIS A 206 -9.57 -4.98 9.01
CA HIS A 206 -9.37 -5.54 10.34
C HIS A 206 -8.24 -6.57 10.27
N ALA A 207 -7.04 -6.16 10.65
CA ALA A 207 -5.87 -7.04 10.65
C ALA A 207 -5.77 -7.80 11.97
N HIS A 208 -5.69 -9.12 11.90
CA HIS A 208 -5.55 -10.01 13.05
C HIS A 208 -4.12 -10.55 13.10
N TYR A 209 -3.43 -10.31 14.21
CA TYR A 209 -2.08 -10.83 14.42
C TYR A 209 -2.11 -12.13 15.23
N PHE A 210 -1.59 -13.19 14.63
CA PHE A 210 -1.46 -14.52 15.20
C PHE A 210 0.01 -14.88 15.33
N ASP A 211 0.42 -15.36 16.51
CA ASP A 211 1.77 -15.87 16.76
C ASP A 211 1.70 -17.34 17.19
N LEU A 212 2.19 -18.24 16.33
CA LEU A 212 2.28 -19.67 16.60
C LEU A 212 3.51 -20.06 17.44
N GLY A 213 4.33 -19.09 17.84
CA GLY A 213 5.56 -19.31 18.59
C GLY A 213 6.53 -20.24 17.87
N ASN A 214 7.10 -21.21 18.58
CA ASN A 214 8.08 -22.17 18.03
C ASN A 214 7.43 -23.46 17.48
N ALA A 215 6.15 -23.42 17.11
CA ALA A 215 5.50 -24.56 16.48
C ALA A 215 6.17 -24.93 15.15
N ALA A 216 5.93 -26.15 14.66
CA ALA A 216 6.30 -26.51 13.30
C ALA A 216 5.51 -25.65 12.30
N PHE A 217 6.12 -25.30 11.17
CA PHE A 217 5.43 -24.56 10.12
C PHE A 217 4.18 -25.30 9.65
N PRO A 218 2.99 -24.65 9.69
CA PRO A 218 1.83 -25.14 8.98
C PRO A 218 2.16 -25.41 7.52
N LYS A 219 1.56 -26.47 6.97
CA LYS A 219 1.60 -26.71 5.53
C LYS A 219 0.76 -25.62 4.86
N VAL A 220 1.29 -25.05 3.79
CA VAL A 220 0.64 -23.99 3.02
C VAL A 220 0.76 -24.30 1.54
N GLN A 221 -0.26 -23.93 0.78
CA GLN A 221 -0.32 -24.05 -0.66
C GLN A 221 -1.11 -22.87 -1.23
N ALA A 222 -0.60 -22.28 -2.31
CA ALA A 222 -1.29 -21.20 -3.00
C ALA A 222 -2.55 -21.74 -3.70
N ASP A 223 -3.62 -20.96 -3.67
CA ASP A 223 -4.86 -21.20 -4.42
C ASP A 223 -5.08 -20.13 -5.51
N ASP A 224 -6.17 -20.23 -6.27
CA ASP A 224 -6.47 -19.43 -7.48
C ASP A 224 -6.16 -17.91 -7.37
N ASP A 225 -6.41 -17.28 -6.21
CA ASP A 225 -6.19 -15.84 -5.99
C ASP A 225 -4.74 -15.46 -5.58
N ALA A 226 -3.91 -16.44 -5.25
CA ALA A 226 -2.50 -16.29 -4.87
C ALA A 226 -1.57 -17.00 -5.87
N LEU A 227 -0.66 -16.26 -6.52
CA LEU A 227 0.35 -16.87 -7.41
C LEU A 227 1.38 -17.70 -6.65
N GLN A 228 1.59 -17.37 -5.39
CA GLN A 228 2.59 -17.97 -4.52
C GLN A 228 2.18 -17.73 -3.07
N VAL A 229 2.45 -18.70 -2.21
CA VAL A 229 2.43 -18.56 -0.75
C VAL A 229 3.78 -18.99 -0.20
N GLN A 230 4.30 -18.24 0.78
CA GLN A 230 5.57 -18.58 1.41
C GLN A 230 5.67 -18.05 2.84
N TRP A 231 6.43 -18.77 3.66
CA TRP A 231 6.95 -18.26 4.92
C TRP A 231 8.18 -17.40 4.63
N THR A 232 8.10 -16.10 4.90
CA THR A 232 9.20 -15.15 4.67
C THR A 232 9.88 -14.79 5.98
N PRO A 233 11.22 -14.87 6.07
CA PRO A 233 11.96 -14.51 7.28
C PRO A 233 11.74 -13.05 7.68
N LEU A 234 11.53 -12.80 8.98
CA LEU A 234 11.35 -11.43 9.48
C LEU A 234 12.56 -10.53 9.20
N SER A 235 13.76 -11.11 9.17
CA SER A 235 15.01 -10.40 8.87
C SER A 235 15.09 -9.84 7.45
N GLU A 236 14.28 -10.35 6.51
CA GLU A 236 14.28 -9.90 5.11
C GLU A 236 13.30 -8.75 4.88
N LEU A 237 12.23 -8.67 5.68
CA LEU A 237 11.08 -7.80 5.41
C LEU A 237 11.45 -6.32 5.31
N ALA A 238 12.37 -5.83 6.15
CA ALA A 238 12.77 -4.42 6.13
C ALA A 238 13.37 -3.98 4.77
N GLY A 239 13.96 -4.90 4.01
CA GLY A 239 14.50 -4.63 2.67
C GLY A 239 13.48 -4.74 1.54
N MET A 240 12.24 -5.13 1.84
CA MET A 240 11.21 -5.49 0.86
C MET A 240 10.04 -4.48 0.81
N GLU A 241 10.16 -3.31 1.44
CA GLU A 241 9.08 -2.32 1.58
C GLU A 241 8.37 -2.01 0.26
N GLU A 242 9.13 -1.81 -0.84
CA GLU A 242 8.59 -1.46 -2.16
C GLU A 242 7.83 -2.60 -2.87
N GLU A 243 7.94 -3.84 -2.37
CA GLU A 243 7.30 -5.02 -2.97
C GLU A 243 5.87 -5.25 -2.46
N PHE A 244 5.47 -4.57 -1.38
CA PHE A 244 4.18 -4.80 -0.73
C PHE A 244 3.03 -4.06 -1.41
N PHE A 245 1.87 -4.72 -1.39
CA PHE A 245 0.61 -4.16 -1.80
C PHE A 245 0.10 -3.17 -0.75
N GLU A 246 -0.42 -2.03 -1.22
CA GLU A 246 -1.02 -0.97 -0.39
C GLU A 246 -0.15 -0.64 0.84
N ASP A 247 -0.70 -0.74 2.06
CA ASP A 247 -0.02 -0.46 3.31
C ASP A 247 0.38 -1.73 4.07
N HIS A 248 0.43 -2.90 3.42
CA HIS A 248 0.71 -4.17 4.10
C HIS A 248 2.09 -4.21 4.76
N PHE A 249 3.10 -3.52 4.21
CA PHE A 249 4.39 -3.35 4.89
C PHE A 249 4.22 -2.61 6.23
N HIS A 250 3.46 -1.51 6.25
CA HIS A 250 3.18 -0.75 7.47
C HIS A 250 2.31 -1.55 8.45
N MET A 251 1.43 -2.42 7.95
CA MET A 251 0.68 -3.36 8.78
C MET A 251 1.61 -4.37 9.46
N LEU A 252 2.57 -4.94 8.73
CA LEU A 252 3.58 -5.82 9.30
C LEU A 252 4.46 -5.08 10.30
N ASP A 253 4.92 -3.87 9.97
CA ASP A 253 5.70 -3.02 10.86
C ASP A 253 4.96 -2.71 12.17
N HIS A 254 3.65 -2.43 12.10
CA HIS A 254 2.83 -2.21 13.29
C HIS A 254 2.83 -3.38 14.27
N PHE A 255 2.76 -4.63 13.78
CA PHE A 255 2.71 -5.82 14.65
C PHE A 255 4.09 -6.39 14.99
N LEU A 256 5.09 -6.20 14.11
CA LEU A 256 6.37 -6.90 14.17
C LEU A 256 7.57 -5.96 14.42
N GLY A 257 7.37 -4.63 14.39
CA GLY A 257 8.40 -3.63 14.68
C GLY A 257 9.55 -3.58 13.68
N LEU A 258 9.28 -3.86 12.40
CA LEU A 258 10.30 -4.09 11.36
C LEU A 258 11.29 -2.93 11.20
N THR A 259 10.81 -1.69 11.32
CA THR A 259 11.62 -0.47 11.15
C THR A 259 12.34 -0.04 12.43
N ASP A 260 11.88 -0.51 13.59
CA ASP A 260 12.52 -0.29 14.89
C ASP A 260 13.69 -1.26 15.14
N LEU A 261 13.72 -2.41 14.45
CA LEU A 261 14.79 -3.42 14.55
C LEU A 261 16.16 -2.91 14.06
N ASN A 262 16.21 -1.78 13.37
CA ASN A 262 17.45 -1.12 12.92
C ASN A 262 17.91 0.01 13.85
N GLU A 263 17.22 0.31 14.95
CA GLU A 263 17.80 1.17 16.00
C GLU A 263 18.64 0.30 16.95
N PRO A 264 19.96 0.58 17.11
CA PRO A 264 20.74 -0.09 18.15
C PRO A 264 20.08 0.19 19.49
N SER A 265 19.64 -0.88 20.15
CA SER A 265 19.01 -0.95 21.46
C SER A 265 19.14 0.35 22.28
N ARG A 266 18.03 1.08 22.44
CA ARG A 266 17.93 2.03 23.55
C ARG A 266 18.11 1.24 24.84
N SER A 267 19.31 1.29 25.39
CA SER A 267 19.59 0.90 26.77
C SER A 267 18.57 1.64 27.64
N LEU A 268 17.63 0.90 28.19
CA LEU A 268 16.79 1.38 29.28
C LEU A 268 17.73 1.70 30.46
N ALA A 269 17.86 2.99 30.76
CA ALA A 269 18.40 3.50 32.01
C ALA A 269 17.23 3.83 32.95
#